data_AF-A0A8I0FTL4-F1
#
_entry.id   AF-A0A8I0FTL4-F1
#
_cell.length_a   1.000
_cell.length_b   1.000
_cell.length_c   1.000
_cell.angle_alpha   90.00
_cell.angle_beta   90.00
_cell.angle_gamma   90.00
#
_symmetry.space_group_name_H-M   'P 1'
#
loop_
_entity.id
_entity.type
_entity.pdbx_description
1 polymer ?
#
loop_
_entity_poly.entity_id
_entity_poly.type
_entity_poly.pdbx_seq_one_letter_code
_entity_poly.pdbx_strand_id
1 'polypeptide(L)' 'IRSSLGFGIDWFTVLGPLNFSIAQPITKASTDKTESVRFNIGTTF' A
#
# COMPACT_ATOMS: atom_id res chain seq x y z
N ILE A 1 11.57 10.13 -11.75
CA ILE A 1 10.45 10.27 -10.77
C ILE A 1 9.62 9.00 -10.87
N ARG A 2 9.31 8.35 -9.73
CA ARG A 2 8.40 7.21 -9.71
C ARG A 2 7.06 7.68 -9.19
N SER A 3 6.01 7.38 -9.94
CA SER A 3 4.65 7.81 -9.62
C SER A 3 3.74 6.59 -9.63
N SER A 4 2.81 6.55 -8.69
CA SER A 4 1.77 5.53 -8.60
C SER A 4 0.42 6.20 -8.32
N LEU A 5 -0.64 5.57 -8.83
CA LEU A 5 -2.02 5.90 -8.47
C LEU A 5 -2.62 4.70 -7.79
N GLY A 6 -3.30 4.93 -6.68
CA GLY A 6 -3.83 3.86 -5.86
C GLY A 6 -4.94 4.32 -4.95
N PHE A 7 -5.62 3.34 -4.37
CA PHE A 7 -6.63 3.51 -3.35
C PHE A 7 -6.11 2.93 -2.04
N GLY A 8 -6.25 3.69 -0.96
CA GLY A 8 -5.95 3.27 0.40
C GLY A 8 -7.22 3.23 1.24
N ILE A 9 -7.36 2.21 2.06
CA ILE A 9 -8.40 2.09 3.08
C ILE A 9 -7.70 1.94 4.43
N ASP A 10 -8.02 2.87 5.32
CA ASP A 10 -7.62 2.85 6.72
C ASP A 10 -8.83 2.46 7.56
N TRP A 11 -8.76 1.30 8.21
CA TRP A 11 -9.84 0.79 9.05
C TRP A 11 -9.34 0.58 10.48
N PHE A 12 -9.88 1.35 11.42
CA PHE A 12 -9.67 1.11 12.85
C PHE A 12 -10.56 -0.04 13.36
N THR A 13 -9.93 -1.17 13.70
CA THR A 13 -10.61 -2.32 14.31
C THR A 13 -10.34 -2.37 15.81
N VAL A 14 -11.12 -3.17 16.54
CA VAL A 14 -10.93 -3.40 17.99
C VAL A 14 -9.54 -3.98 18.31
N LEU A 15 -8.92 -4.67 17.36
CA LEU A 15 -7.60 -5.31 17.50
C LEU A 15 -6.45 -4.44 16.98
N GLY A 16 -6.73 -3.25 16.45
CA GLY A 16 -5.72 -2.31 15.94
C GLY A 16 -6.04 -1.74 14.55
N PRO A 17 -5.22 -0.81 14.06
CA PRO A 17 -5.37 -0.23 12.73
C PRO A 17 -5.06 -1.29 11.67
N LEU A 18 -5.95 -1.37 10.69
CA LEU A 18 -5.81 -2.16 9.48
C LEU A 18 -5.60 -1.20 8.32
N ASN A 19 -4.53 -1.42 7.57
CA ASN A 19 -4.11 -0.58 6.47
C ASN A 19 -4.07 -1.42 5.21
N PHE A 20 -4.95 -1.14 4.26
CA PHE A 20 -4.97 -1.79 2.96
C PHE A 20 -4.72 -0.75 1.88
N SER A 21 -3.70 -0.94 1.05
CA SER A 21 -3.45 -0.08 -0.10
C SER A 21 -3.25 -0.91 -1.36
N ILE A 22 -3.93 -0.51 -2.42
CA ILE A 22 -3.76 -1.04 -3.75
C ILE A 22 -3.26 0.10 -4.63
N ALA A 23 -2.07 -0.05 -5.23
CA ALA A 23 -1.46 1.00 -6.03
C ALA A 23 -0.88 0.44 -7.31
N GLN A 24 -1.21 1.08 -8.42
CA GLN A 24 -0.62 0.79 -9.72
C GLN A 24 0.46 1.83 -10.04
N PRO A 25 1.70 1.40 -10.35
CA PRO A 25 2.75 2.33 -10.76
C PRO A 25 2.44 2.89 -12.15
N ILE A 26 2.40 4.22 -12.27
CA ILE A 26 2.33 4.95 -13.54
C ILE A 26 3.72 4.99 -14.20
N THR A 27 4.78 5.12 -13.37
CA THR A 27 6.16 5.27 -13.86
C THR A 27 7.06 4.30 -13.11
N LYS A 28 7.47 3.22 -13.79
CA LYS A 28 8.38 2.18 -13.28
C LYS A 28 9.65 2.12 -14.13
N ALA A 29 10.81 1.86 -13.53
CA ALA A 29 11.99 1.45 -14.29
C ALA A 29 12.05 -0.08 -14.35
N SER A 30 12.85 -0.59 -15.28
CA SER A 30 13.07 -2.03 -15.47
C SER A 30 13.64 -2.73 -14.24
N THR A 31 14.28 -2.00 -13.31
CA THR A 31 14.86 -2.53 -12.08
C THR A 31 13.90 -2.54 -10.88
N ASP A 32 12.68 -1.97 -10.99
CA ASP A 32 11.76 -1.92 -9.85
C ASP A 32 10.93 -3.17 -9.69
N LYS A 33 10.79 -3.61 -8.44
CA LYS A 33 9.79 -4.60 -8.06
C LYS A 33 8.46 -3.90 -7.81
N THR A 34 7.44 -4.27 -8.59
CA THR A 34 6.08 -3.74 -8.40
C THR A 34 5.37 -4.49 -7.29
N GLU A 35 4.89 -3.75 -6.28
CA GLU A 35 4.02 -4.26 -5.22
C GLU A 35 2.64 -3.60 -5.38
N SER A 36 1.71 -4.32 -6.01
CA SER A 36 0.40 -3.76 -6.34
C SER A 36 -0.57 -3.74 -5.15
N VAL A 37 -0.41 -4.66 -4.19
CA VAL A 37 -1.28 -4.78 -3.02
C VAL A 37 -0.40 -4.83 -1.78
N ARG A 38 -0.71 -3.98 -0.80
CA ARG A 38 -0.02 -3.91 0.49
C ARG A 38 -1.06 -3.91 1.59
N PHE A 39 -0.89 -4.79 2.57
CA PHE A 39 -1.81 -4.95 3.67
C PHE A 39 -1.03 -5.09 4.97
N ASN A 40 -1.40 -4.29 5.97
CA ASN A 40 -0.83 -4.30 7.31
C ASN A 40 -1.96 -4.45 8.33
N ILE A 41 -1.80 -5.37 9.28
CA ILE A 41 -2.67 -5.48 10.47
C ILE A 41 -1.80 -5.32 11.71
N GLY A 42 -2.18 -4.39 12.58
CA GLY A 42 -1.63 -4.29 13.93
C GLY A 42 -0.77 -3.05 14.13
N THR A 43 -0.30 -2.89 15.36
CA THR A 43 0.57 -1.79 15.78
C THR A 43 1.99 -2.00 15.25
N THR A 44 2.22 -1.76 13.97
CA THR A 44 3.58 -1.53 13.46
C THR A 44 4.04 -0.17 13.99
N PHE A 45 4.76 -0.18 15.11
CA PHE A 45 5.64 0.91 15.54
C PHE A 45 6.98 0.78 14.83
#